data_AF-A0A3D5CYT9-F1
#
_entry.id   AF-A0A3D5CYT9-F1
#
_cell.length_a   1.000
_cell.length_b   1.000
_cell.length_c   1.000
_cell.angle_alpha   90.00
_cell.angle_beta   90.00
_cell.angle_gamma   90.00
#
_symmetry.space_group_name_H-M   'P 1'
#
loop_
_entity.id
_entity.type
_entity.pdbx_description
1 polymer ?
#
loop_
_entity_poly.entity_id
_entity_poly.type
_entity_poly.pdbx_seq_one_letter_code
_entity_poly.pdbx_strand_id
1 'polypeptide(L)'
;MCLVNSSFSLGFGLGLRPQHYSYIFEHQPKLDWFEVISENFMDTDGKPKRNLARIKELYPVVMHGVSMSIGSVDPLNSEYLTKLKALMDWLNPAWISDHLCWTGVAHKNTHDLLPLPYTEESLKHIVRRIQQVQDRLGRRVALENPSTYLEFKHSTIPEAEFIAAMAKEADCHLLLDINNVYVTCFNHRLDPQNYLDALPLGRVIQMHLSGHSNKGHYIVDTHDDHVIDEVWNLYKYAVNRAGRVPNTMIEWDDHIPEFPVLYAELDKAREAAQHATEFTLPHIAQADSVIFIEKNVTLPEAQTHMQQAVMLGDRFDSVPDQWIRAKNAFAPHEQLSVYANAYRYRLYDVVAEDYPVLMHYLTEQRFSAIIWAFVGEVLPDHFNIGRFALKLPAFIQKTLPNDVFAHALCQLETAVAQMTDPTETAALHEADIQGLTAETLLDLTLYPRQALALMQFDQQVNAYYQAVMDDHRPVVPVNEAVYLAVFRHEDVVWRMELEAQEFGLLSKLFDGATIGETLSDVHETEQHKITAYFSKWMRNGLLASHHYEYL
;
A
#
# COMPACT_ATOMS: atom_id res chain seq x y z
N MET A 1 -0.67 7.10 42.31
CA MET A 1 0.42 6.27 41.78
C MET A 1 -0.16 4.93 41.35
N CYS A 2 -0.78 4.89 40.17
CA CYS A 2 -1.18 3.61 39.56
C CYS A 2 0.02 3.15 38.72
N LEU A 3 0.56 1.99 39.06
CA LEU A 3 1.56 1.29 38.27
C LEU A 3 0.90 0.91 36.93
N VAL A 4 1.18 1.67 35.88
CA VAL A 4 0.89 1.26 34.51
C VAL A 4 1.85 0.11 34.20
N ASN A 5 1.29 -1.07 33.92
CA ASN A 5 2.06 -2.25 33.53
C ASN A 5 3.08 -1.90 32.43
N SER A 6 4.33 -2.26 32.68
CA SER A 6 5.53 -2.01 31.88
C SER A 6 5.62 -2.86 30.60
N SER A 7 4.51 -3.12 29.89
CA SER A 7 4.48 -4.11 28.80
C SER A 7 4.48 -3.54 27.37
N PHE A 8 4.66 -2.23 27.18
CA PHE A 8 4.57 -1.59 25.85
C PHE A 8 5.86 -0.88 25.38
N SER A 9 6.98 -0.99 26.08
CA SER A 9 8.21 -0.29 25.68
C SER A 9 9.16 -1.24 24.95
N LEU A 10 9.08 -1.27 23.62
CA LEU A 10 10.07 -1.93 22.76
C LEU A 10 11.30 -1.05 22.54
N GLY A 11 11.14 0.27 22.46
CA GLY A 11 12.26 1.20 22.22
C GLY A 11 12.22 1.79 20.81
N PHE A 12 13.31 1.66 20.06
CA PHE A 12 13.54 2.36 18.80
C PHE A 12 13.49 1.41 17.59
N GLY A 13 12.58 1.69 16.66
CA GLY A 13 12.31 0.85 15.49
C GLY A 13 12.54 1.55 14.16
N LEU A 14 12.37 0.82 13.06
CA LEU A 14 12.41 1.33 11.69
C LEU A 14 11.23 0.77 10.88
N GLY A 15 10.81 1.51 9.85
CA GLY A 15 9.94 0.98 8.82
C GLY A 15 10.64 -0.14 8.04
N LEU A 16 9.99 -1.29 7.86
CA LEU A 16 10.50 -2.37 7.05
C LEU A 16 10.26 -2.07 5.57
N ARG A 17 11.33 -1.98 4.79
CA ARG A 17 11.27 -1.72 3.33
C ARG A 17 11.93 -2.85 2.55
N PRO A 18 11.38 -3.25 1.38
CA PRO A 18 11.93 -4.35 0.58
C PRO A 18 13.42 -4.19 0.22
N GLN A 19 13.86 -2.96 0.00
CA GLN A 19 15.24 -2.57 -0.32
C GLN A 19 16.24 -3.01 0.76
N HIS A 20 15.81 -3.11 2.02
CA HIS A 20 16.68 -3.41 3.15
C HIS A 20 16.74 -4.88 3.53
N TYR A 21 15.91 -5.76 2.95
CA TYR A 21 15.85 -7.17 3.34
C TYR A 21 17.20 -7.88 3.27
N SER A 22 17.95 -7.70 2.17
CA SER A 22 19.26 -8.33 1.99
C SER A 22 20.21 -7.93 3.11
N TYR A 23 20.29 -6.63 3.42
CA TYR A 23 21.13 -6.11 4.48
C TYR A 23 20.73 -6.65 5.85
N ILE A 24 19.42 -6.64 6.17
CA ILE A 24 18.89 -7.11 7.47
C ILE A 24 19.21 -8.59 7.68
N PHE A 25 19.01 -9.44 6.66
CA PHE A 25 19.26 -10.87 6.78
C PHE A 25 20.75 -11.23 6.86
N GLU A 26 21.62 -10.45 6.20
CA GLU A 26 23.06 -10.64 6.25
C GLU A 26 23.67 -10.15 7.58
N HIS A 27 23.25 -8.98 8.06
CA HIS A 27 23.92 -8.29 9.17
C HIS A 27 23.20 -8.43 10.52
N GLN A 28 21.89 -8.72 10.52
CA GLN A 28 21.04 -8.77 11.71
C GLN A 28 21.30 -7.60 12.67
N PRO A 29 21.05 -6.36 12.22
CA PRO A 29 21.35 -5.16 13.01
C PRO A 29 20.65 -5.18 14.37
N LYS A 30 21.27 -4.53 15.37
CA LYS A 30 20.69 -4.39 16.72
C LYS A 30 19.56 -3.36 16.69
N LEU A 31 18.38 -3.79 16.28
CA LEU A 31 17.17 -2.98 16.24
C LEU A 31 16.13 -3.56 17.20
N ASP A 32 15.33 -2.70 17.83
CA ASP A 32 14.37 -3.15 18.84
C ASP A 32 13.09 -3.74 18.22
N TRP A 33 12.64 -3.22 17.07
CA TRP A 33 11.43 -3.67 16.36
C TRP A 33 11.33 -3.10 14.94
N PHE A 34 10.47 -3.71 14.11
CA PHE A 34 10.12 -3.21 12.78
C PHE A 34 8.63 -2.88 12.66
N GLU A 35 8.31 -1.86 11.87
CA GLU A 35 6.94 -1.60 11.41
C GLU A 35 6.72 -2.16 10.01
N VAL A 36 5.53 -2.73 9.77
CA VAL A 36 5.06 -3.10 8.44
C VAL A 36 3.77 -2.37 8.08
N ILE A 37 3.65 -1.99 6.81
CA ILE A 37 2.38 -1.55 6.23
C ILE A 37 1.50 -2.77 6.01
N SER A 38 0.36 -2.81 6.67
CA SER A 38 -0.50 -3.99 6.76
C SER A 38 -0.99 -4.43 5.38
N GLU A 39 -1.39 -3.48 4.55
CA GLU A 39 -1.94 -3.68 3.21
C GLU A 39 -0.96 -4.41 2.28
N ASN A 40 0.35 -4.23 2.45
CA ASN A 40 1.39 -4.91 1.66
C ASN A 40 1.46 -6.43 1.93
N PHE A 41 0.75 -6.93 2.94
CA PHE A 41 0.77 -8.34 3.35
C PHE A 41 -0.62 -8.95 3.53
N MET A 42 -1.70 -8.21 3.26
CA MET A 42 -3.07 -8.74 3.36
C MET A 42 -3.45 -9.65 2.18
N ASP A 43 -3.00 -9.28 0.97
CA ASP A 43 -3.36 -9.93 -0.30
C ASP A 43 -2.13 -10.49 -1.04
N THR A 44 -1.01 -10.63 -0.34
CA THR A 44 0.28 -10.97 -0.94
C THR A 44 0.85 -12.25 -0.32
N ASP A 45 1.36 -13.13 -1.18
CA ASP A 45 2.06 -14.35 -0.78
C ASP A 45 3.50 -14.34 -1.35
N GLY A 46 4.18 -15.48 -1.38
CA GLY A 46 5.53 -15.59 -1.95
C GLY A 46 6.57 -14.76 -1.18
N LYS A 47 7.44 -14.05 -1.91
CA LYS A 47 8.65 -13.41 -1.36
C LYS A 47 8.35 -12.44 -0.22
N PRO A 48 7.38 -11.52 -0.34
CA PRO A 48 7.05 -10.60 0.74
C PRO A 48 6.65 -11.35 2.01
N LYS A 49 5.73 -12.32 1.93
CA LYS A 49 5.27 -13.10 3.09
C LYS A 49 6.37 -13.96 3.70
N ARG A 50 7.22 -14.59 2.88
CA ARG A 50 8.38 -15.38 3.34
C ARG A 50 9.43 -14.51 4.03
N ASN A 51 9.72 -13.33 3.48
CA ASN A 51 10.61 -12.36 4.12
C ASN A 51 10.02 -11.88 5.45
N LEU A 52 8.72 -11.57 5.50
CA LEU A 52 8.07 -11.18 6.75
C LEU A 52 8.09 -12.32 7.79
N ALA A 53 7.91 -13.57 7.37
CA ALA A 53 8.04 -14.74 8.24
C ALA A 53 9.44 -14.82 8.88
N ARG A 54 10.49 -14.58 8.09
CA ARG A 54 11.88 -14.53 8.60
C ARG A 54 12.10 -13.33 9.53
N ILE A 55 11.54 -12.17 9.21
CA ILE A 55 11.66 -10.97 10.07
C ILE A 55 11.00 -11.19 11.42
N LYS A 56 9.79 -11.72 11.49
CA LYS A 56 9.09 -11.95 12.77
C LYS A 56 9.74 -13.02 13.66
N GLU A 57 10.62 -13.86 13.11
CA GLU A 57 11.45 -14.80 13.88
C GLU A 57 12.66 -14.09 14.53
N LEU A 58 13.11 -12.98 13.93
CA LEU A 58 14.30 -12.24 14.35
C LEU A 58 13.98 -11.01 15.22
N TYR A 59 12.85 -10.35 14.95
CA TYR A 59 12.49 -9.06 15.55
C TYR A 59 11.00 -9.01 15.93
N PRO A 60 10.64 -8.28 17.01
CA PRO A 60 9.27 -7.84 17.20
C PRO A 60 8.78 -7.02 16.01
N VAL A 61 7.51 -7.19 15.67
CA VAL A 61 6.87 -6.47 14.56
C VAL A 61 5.63 -5.74 15.07
N VAL A 62 5.38 -4.55 14.52
CA VAL A 62 4.14 -3.80 14.69
C VAL A 62 3.49 -3.60 13.33
N MET A 63 2.17 -3.41 13.34
CA MET A 63 1.41 -3.20 12.11
C MET A 63 0.90 -1.76 12.06
N HIS A 64 1.08 -1.11 10.93
CA HIS A 64 0.49 0.18 10.63
C HIS A 64 -0.35 0.06 9.35
N GLY A 65 -1.53 0.66 9.34
CA GLY A 65 -2.48 0.60 8.23
C GLY A 65 -2.66 1.95 7.56
N VAL A 66 -2.90 1.92 6.24
CA VAL A 66 -3.09 3.12 5.41
C VAL A 66 -4.44 3.16 4.71
N SER A 67 -5.28 2.14 4.89
CA SER A 67 -6.53 1.97 4.11
C SER A 67 -7.79 1.67 4.93
N MET A 68 -7.74 1.59 6.27
CA MET A 68 -8.94 1.27 7.06
C MET A 68 -10.06 2.31 6.90
N SER A 69 -9.70 3.56 6.60
CA SER A 69 -10.67 4.63 6.30
C SER A 69 -11.68 4.81 7.45
N ILE A 70 -11.15 4.89 8.68
CA ILE A 70 -11.97 4.92 9.91
C ILE A 70 -12.94 6.10 9.92
N GLY A 71 -12.59 7.20 9.26
CA GLY A 71 -13.40 8.40 9.10
C GLY A 71 -14.54 8.31 8.09
N SER A 72 -14.54 7.34 7.17
CA SER A 72 -15.52 7.27 6.07
C SER A 72 -16.94 7.01 6.56
N VAL A 73 -17.93 7.61 5.90
CA VAL A 73 -19.36 7.34 6.13
C VAL A 73 -19.84 6.04 5.51
N ASP A 74 -19.10 5.46 4.55
CA ASP A 74 -19.39 4.13 4.04
C ASP A 74 -19.23 3.08 5.16
N PRO A 75 -19.97 1.96 5.14
CA PRO A 75 -19.78 0.87 6.09
C PRO A 75 -18.31 0.44 6.19
N LEU A 76 -17.85 0.04 7.38
CA LEU A 76 -16.53 -0.58 7.54
C LEU A 76 -16.41 -1.77 6.58
N ASN A 77 -15.28 -1.85 5.87
CA ASN A 77 -15.07 -2.92 4.90
C ASN A 77 -14.82 -4.25 5.63
N SER A 78 -15.83 -5.13 5.62
CA SER A 78 -15.79 -6.44 6.28
C SER A 78 -14.72 -7.37 5.71
N GLU A 79 -14.42 -7.29 4.41
CA GLU A 79 -13.36 -8.08 3.78
C GLU A 79 -12.00 -7.62 4.28
N TYR A 80 -11.74 -6.30 4.23
CA TYR A 80 -10.53 -5.68 4.76
C TYR A 80 -10.29 -6.05 6.23
N LEU A 81 -11.29 -5.89 7.11
CA LEU A 81 -11.14 -6.23 8.53
C LEU A 81 -10.93 -7.74 8.77
N THR A 82 -11.45 -8.60 7.89
CA THR A 82 -11.22 -10.04 7.96
C THR A 82 -9.78 -10.39 7.57
N LYS A 83 -9.26 -9.79 6.48
CA LYS A 83 -7.88 -9.95 6.03
C LYS A 83 -6.88 -9.36 7.03
N LEU A 84 -7.16 -8.16 7.54
CA LEU A 84 -6.37 -7.51 8.58
C LEU A 84 -6.31 -8.37 9.86
N LYS A 85 -7.44 -8.93 10.29
CA LYS A 85 -7.47 -9.84 11.44
C LYS A 85 -6.65 -11.10 11.18
N ALA A 86 -6.78 -11.72 10.01
CA ALA A 86 -6.01 -12.91 9.66
C ALA A 86 -4.50 -12.63 9.67
N LEU A 87 -4.07 -11.50 9.09
CA LEU A 87 -2.68 -11.06 9.12
C LEU A 87 -2.20 -10.79 10.55
N MET A 88 -3.00 -10.09 11.35
CA MET A 88 -2.70 -9.81 12.77
C MET A 88 -2.58 -11.10 13.59
N ASP A 89 -3.49 -12.06 13.41
CA ASP A 89 -3.47 -13.33 14.13
C ASP A 89 -2.23 -14.17 13.73
N TRP A 90 -1.82 -14.12 12.46
CA TRP A 90 -0.61 -14.79 11.97
C TRP A 90 0.67 -14.11 12.43
N LEU A 91 0.77 -12.78 12.32
CA LEU A 91 1.97 -12.00 12.63
C LEU A 91 2.16 -11.84 14.14
N ASN A 92 1.07 -11.77 14.90
CA ASN A 92 1.02 -11.47 16.33
C ASN A 92 1.79 -10.18 16.69
N PRO A 93 1.39 -9.02 16.13
CA PRO A 93 2.14 -7.78 16.30
C PRO A 93 2.01 -7.21 17.72
N ALA A 94 3.02 -6.47 18.18
CA ALA A 94 2.99 -5.86 19.51
C ALA A 94 1.86 -4.84 19.66
N TRP A 95 1.54 -4.09 18.59
CA TRP A 95 0.33 -3.28 18.45
C TRP A 95 -0.03 -3.10 16.98
N ILE A 96 -1.20 -2.51 16.76
CA ILE A 96 -1.74 -2.19 15.44
C ILE A 96 -2.20 -0.73 15.45
N SER A 97 -1.79 0.03 14.44
CA SER A 97 -2.17 1.41 14.21
C SER A 97 -2.79 1.62 12.82
N ASP A 98 -3.52 2.72 12.65
CA ASP A 98 -3.99 3.22 11.35
C ASP A 98 -4.19 4.74 11.46
N HIS A 99 -4.49 5.40 10.36
CA HIS A 99 -4.64 6.84 10.29
C HIS A 99 -6.03 7.33 10.74
N LEU A 100 -6.07 8.49 11.40
CA LEU A 100 -7.30 9.24 11.61
C LEU A 100 -7.69 10.01 10.34
N CYS A 101 -8.09 9.28 9.30
CA CYS A 101 -8.49 9.85 8.02
C CYS A 101 -9.65 9.07 7.39
N TRP A 102 -10.02 9.47 6.19
CA TRP A 102 -10.84 8.66 5.29
C TRP A 102 -10.19 8.63 3.91
N THR A 103 -10.33 7.52 3.20
CA THR A 103 -9.72 7.31 1.88
C THR A 103 -10.75 7.37 0.76
N GLY A 104 -12.04 7.31 1.07
CA GLY A 104 -13.12 7.49 0.10
C GLY A 104 -14.52 7.13 0.61
N VAL A 105 -15.53 7.37 -0.23
CA VAL A 105 -16.97 7.14 -0.01
C VAL A 105 -17.66 6.71 -1.31
N ALA A 106 -18.86 6.15 -1.22
CA ALA A 106 -19.61 5.60 -2.34
C ALA A 106 -18.79 4.58 -3.17
N HIS A 107 -18.05 3.70 -2.48
CA HIS A 107 -17.20 2.65 -3.07
C HIS A 107 -16.10 3.16 -4.02
N LYS A 108 -15.73 4.43 -3.90
CA LYS A 108 -14.57 5.02 -4.60
C LYS A 108 -13.45 5.24 -3.60
N ASN A 109 -12.21 5.19 -4.07
CA ASN A 109 -11.03 5.36 -3.23
C ASN A 109 -10.09 6.42 -3.82
N THR A 110 -9.61 7.34 -3.01
CA THR A 110 -8.59 8.32 -3.39
C THR A 110 -7.18 7.81 -3.10
N HIS A 111 -7.06 6.71 -2.36
CA HIS A 111 -5.80 6.15 -1.85
C HIS A 111 -4.94 7.21 -1.16
N ASP A 112 -5.59 8.24 -0.61
CA ASP A 112 -4.97 9.36 0.09
C ASP A 112 -5.64 9.59 1.44
N LEU A 113 -4.91 10.23 2.35
CA LEU A 113 -5.34 10.44 3.73
C LEU A 113 -6.16 11.74 3.79
N LEU A 114 -7.45 11.66 3.45
CA LEU A 114 -8.29 12.85 3.42
C LEU A 114 -8.63 13.33 4.85
N PRO A 115 -8.59 14.64 5.10
CA PRO A 115 -8.82 15.23 6.41
C PRO A 115 -10.30 15.12 6.80
N LEU A 116 -10.55 15.14 8.09
CA LEU A 116 -11.89 15.11 8.65
C LEU A 116 -12.44 16.52 8.89
N PRO A 117 -13.75 16.74 8.71
CA PRO A 117 -14.39 17.89 9.33
C PRO A 117 -14.49 17.63 10.85
N TYR A 118 -13.81 18.43 11.66
CA TYR A 118 -13.75 18.25 13.12
C TYR A 118 -15.01 18.82 13.79
N THR A 119 -16.08 18.03 13.77
CA THR A 119 -17.39 18.35 14.38
C THR A 119 -17.82 17.27 15.37
N GLU A 120 -18.83 17.56 16.18
CA GLU A 120 -19.43 16.61 17.11
C GLU A 120 -20.08 15.41 16.40
N GLU A 121 -20.58 15.60 15.18
CA GLU A 121 -21.09 14.51 14.33
C GLU A 121 -19.96 13.54 13.96
N SER A 122 -18.85 14.09 13.46
CA SER A 122 -17.66 13.31 13.09
C SER A 122 -17.07 12.56 14.28
N LEU A 123 -16.99 13.22 15.44
CA LEU A 123 -16.47 12.61 16.67
C LEU A 123 -17.30 11.37 17.06
N LYS A 124 -18.63 11.51 17.13
CA LYS A 124 -19.55 10.41 17.45
C LYS A 124 -19.50 9.29 16.41
N HIS A 125 -19.31 9.63 15.14
CA HIS A 125 -19.17 8.65 14.06
C HIS A 125 -17.91 7.80 14.22
N ILE A 126 -16.76 8.46 14.38
CA ILE A 126 -15.45 7.82 14.48
C ILE A 126 -15.33 7.00 15.77
N VAL A 127 -15.78 7.52 16.91
CA VAL A 127 -15.76 6.78 18.19
C VAL A 127 -16.49 5.44 18.06
N ARG A 128 -17.68 5.43 17.44
CA ARG A 128 -18.44 4.18 17.21
C ARG A 128 -17.69 3.21 16.30
N ARG A 129 -17.02 3.70 15.26
CA ARG A 129 -16.28 2.86 14.31
C ARG A 129 -15.01 2.29 14.95
N ILE A 130 -14.28 3.07 15.73
CA ILE A 130 -13.12 2.58 16.47
C ILE A 130 -13.55 1.44 17.41
N GLN A 131 -14.67 1.61 18.12
CA GLN A 131 -15.22 0.55 18.97
C GLN A 131 -15.54 -0.72 18.16
N GLN A 132 -16.22 -0.60 17.00
CA GLN A 132 -16.49 -1.74 16.11
C GLN A 132 -15.23 -2.44 15.61
N VAL A 133 -14.19 -1.68 15.24
CA VAL A 133 -12.90 -2.23 14.82
C VAL A 133 -12.21 -2.95 15.98
N GLN A 134 -12.15 -2.34 17.15
CA GLN A 134 -11.55 -2.96 18.34
C GLN A 134 -12.29 -4.24 18.74
N ASP A 135 -13.62 -4.26 18.66
CA ASP A 135 -14.43 -5.46 18.89
C ASP A 135 -14.12 -6.56 17.87
N ARG A 136 -13.96 -6.19 16.59
CA ARG A 136 -13.65 -7.13 15.51
C ARG A 136 -12.24 -7.71 15.63
N LEU A 137 -11.26 -6.88 15.97
CA LEU A 137 -9.85 -7.27 16.12
C LEU A 137 -9.56 -7.91 17.49
N GLY A 138 -10.38 -7.63 18.51
CA GLY A 138 -10.21 -8.16 19.87
C GLY A 138 -9.09 -7.46 20.66
N ARG A 139 -8.70 -6.24 20.29
CA ARG A 139 -7.66 -5.46 20.96
C ARG A 139 -7.86 -3.96 20.74
N ARG A 140 -7.26 -3.14 21.62
CA ARG A 140 -7.15 -1.70 21.39
C ARG A 140 -6.24 -1.42 20.19
N VAL A 141 -6.67 -0.50 19.34
CA VAL A 141 -5.88 0.01 18.21
C VAL A 141 -5.24 1.35 18.60
N ALA A 142 -4.23 1.79 17.86
CA ALA A 142 -3.73 3.16 17.92
C ALA A 142 -4.18 3.94 16.68
N LEU A 143 -4.61 5.19 16.84
CA LEU A 143 -4.85 6.06 15.70
C LEU A 143 -3.77 7.14 15.60
N GLU A 144 -3.34 7.40 14.37
CA GLU A 144 -2.34 8.40 14.03
C GLU A 144 -2.96 9.75 13.64
N ASN A 145 -2.33 10.85 14.07
CA ASN A 145 -2.64 12.19 13.58
C ASN A 145 -2.11 12.38 12.14
N PRO A 146 -2.98 12.68 11.15
CA PRO A 146 -2.51 12.91 9.79
C PRO A 146 -1.89 14.30 9.63
N SER A 147 -1.03 14.45 8.62
CA SER A 147 -0.74 15.76 8.03
C SER A 147 -1.98 16.31 7.33
N THR A 148 -2.44 17.49 7.73
CA THR A 148 -3.58 18.18 7.08
C THR A 148 -3.15 19.47 6.38
N TYR A 149 -3.72 19.67 5.19
CA TYR A 149 -3.46 20.86 4.35
C TYR A 149 -4.69 21.77 4.28
N LEU A 150 -5.87 21.18 4.47
CA LEU A 150 -7.19 21.79 4.30
C LEU A 150 -7.96 21.75 5.62
N GLU A 151 -8.57 22.87 5.98
CA GLU A 151 -9.52 22.93 7.10
C GLU A 151 -10.92 23.27 6.60
N PHE A 152 -11.92 22.49 7.02
CA PHE A 152 -13.31 22.76 6.69
C PHE A 152 -13.83 23.96 7.48
N LYS A 153 -14.53 24.89 6.81
CA LYS A 153 -15.15 26.07 7.47
C LYS A 153 -16.11 25.71 8.60
N HIS A 154 -16.75 24.55 8.50
CA HIS A 154 -17.72 24.05 9.46
C HIS A 154 -17.10 23.16 10.56
N SER A 155 -15.77 23.02 10.62
CA SER A 155 -15.12 22.40 11.78
C SER A 155 -15.30 23.31 13.00
N THR A 156 -15.75 22.73 14.12
CA THR A 156 -16.11 23.43 15.36
C THR A 156 -15.19 23.04 16.53
N ILE A 157 -14.49 21.91 16.41
CA ILE A 157 -13.57 21.38 17.41
C ILE A 157 -12.13 21.50 16.87
N PRO A 158 -11.18 22.08 17.62
CA PRO A 158 -9.77 22.04 17.24
C PRO A 158 -9.25 20.60 17.08
N GLU A 159 -8.37 20.35 16.12
CA GLU A 159 -7.89 19.00 15.78
C GLU A 159 -7.32 18.23 16.99
N ALA A 160 -6.42 18.85 17.77
CA ALA A 160 -5.83 18.21 18.95
C ALA A 160 -6.87 17.90 20.03
N GLU A 161 -7.87 18.76 20.21
CA GLU A 161 -8.99 18.52 21.15
C GLU A 161 -9.91 17.39 20.64
N PHE A 162 -10.14 17.33 19.33
CA PHE A 162 -10.88 16.25 18.68
C PHE A 162 -10.20 14.90 18.90
N ILE A 163 -8.89 14.81 18.65
CA ILE A 163 -8.07 13.61 18.89
C ILE A 163 -8.11 13.22 20.37
N ALA A 164 -7.99 14.19 21.28
CA ALA A 164 -8.04 13.93 22.71
C ALA A 164 -9.39 13.37 23.17
N ALA A 165 -10.49 13.95 22.69
CA ALA A 165 -11.84 13.46 22.96
C ALA A 165 -12.06 12.06 22.38
N MET A 166 -11.67 11.85 21.12
CA MET A 166 -11.77 10.56 20.43
C MET A 166 -11.03 9.46 21.20
N ALA A 167 -9.75 9.69 21.55
CA ALA A 167 -8.93 8.69 22.24
C ALA A 167 -9.51 8.32 23.61
N LYS A 168 -10.15 9.27 24.28
CA LYS A 168 -10.82 9.07 25.57
C LYS A 168 -12.13 8.31 25.42
N GLU A 169 -12.99 8.70 24.48
CA GLU A 169 -14.34 8.13 24.30
C GLU A 169 -14.32 6.75 23.65
N ALA A 170 -13.41 6.51 22.70
CA ALA A 170 -13.23 5.22 22.05
C ALA A 170 -12.33 4.25 22.83
N ASP A 171 -11.66 4.75 23.88
CA ASP A 171 -10.64 4.05 24.66
C ASP A 171 -9.56 3.38 23.78
N CYS A 172 -9.04 4.14 22.82
CA CYS A 172 -7.93 3.71 21.96
C CYS A 172 -6.59 4.33 22.39
N HIS A 173 -5.51 3.84 21.77
CA HIS A 173 -4.17 4.40 21.85
C HIS A 173 -3.95 5.45 20.77
N LEU A 174 -2.83 6.16 20.87
CA LEU A 174 -2.38 7.10 19.84
C LEU A 174 -1.03 6.66 19.29
N LEU A 175 -0.88 6.80 17.97
CA LEU A 175 0.41 6.97 17.32
C LEU A 175 0.55 8.48 17.09
N LEU A 176 1.64 9.08 17.55
CA LEU A 176 1.87 10.51 17.37
C LEU A 176 3.01 10.72 16.37
N ASP A 177 2.66 11.05 15.14
CA ASP A 177 3.65 11.51 14.18
C ASP A 177 3.99 12.98 14.48
N ILE A 178 5.26 13.22 14.82
CA ILE A 178 5.77 14.55 15.20
C ILE A 178 6.00 15.42 13.97
N ASN A 179 6.36 14.82 12.84
CA ASN A 179 6.45 15.52 11.57
C ASN A 179 5.06 16.02 11.14
N ASN A 180 4.02 15.20 11.26
CA ASN A 180 2.64 15.57 10.97
C ASN A 180 2.14 16.71 11.88
N VAL A 181 2.54 16.72 13.15
CA VAL A 181 2.29 17.87 14.05
C VAL A 181 2.91 19.14 13.46
N TYR A 182 4.17 19.08 13.02
CA TYR A 182 4.87 20.22 12.42
C TYR A 182 4.23 20.68 11.12
N VAL A 183 3.97 19.76 10.19
CA VAL A 183 3.33 20.02 8.89
C VAL A 183 1.95 20.66 9.09
N THR A 184 1.09 20.04 9.90
CA THR A 184 -0.25 20.56 10.18
C THR A 184 -0.17 21.93 10.85
N CYS A 185 0.65 22.11 11.89
CA CYS A 185 0.75 23.40 12.57
C CYS A 185 1.28 24.50 11.64
N PHE A 186 2.28 24.19 10.80
CA PHE A 186 2.77 25.13 9.80
C PHE A 186 1.66 25.50 8.82
N ASN A 187 1.02 24.52 8.19
CA ASN A 187 0.00 24.73 7.15
C ASN A 187 -1.27 25.40 7.66
N HIS A 188 -1.63 25.18 8.92
CA HIS A 188 -2.83 25.75 9.55
C HIS A 188 -2.55 27.00 10.38
N ARG A 189 -1.27 27.44 10.47
CA ARG A 189 -0.83 28.58 11.29
C ARG A 189 -1.20 28.40 12.77
N LEU A 190 -1.00 27.18 13.27
CA LEU A 190 -1.25 26.81 14.66
C LEU A 190 0.04 26.87 15.47
N ASP A 191 -0.13 27.01 16.79
CA ASP A 191 0.98 26.91 17.73
C ASP A 191 1.22 25.42 18.07
N PRO A 192 2.37 24.84 17.74
CA PRO A 192 2.62 23.41 17.93
C PRO A 192 2.79 23.02 19.40
N GLN A 193 3.15 23.97 20.28
CA GLN A 193 3.22 23.69 21.71
C GLN A 193 1.81 23.49 22.29
N ASN A 194 0.89 24.40 21.99
CA ASN A 194 -0.52 24.31 22.37
C ASN A 194 -1.16 23.04 21.79
N TYR A 195 -0.82 22.69 20.55
CA TYR A 195 -1.28 21.46 19.91
C TYR A 195 -0.85 20.23 20.72
N LEU A 196 0.45 20.10 21.04
CA LEU A 196 0.98 18.98 21.82
C LEU A 196 0.45 18.96 23.26
N ASP A 197 0.27 20.12 23.89
CA ASP A 197 -0.26 20.26 25.26
C ASP A 197 -1.74 19.83 25.36
N ALA A 198 -2.51 19.93 24.28
CA ALA A 198 -3.90 19.48 24.22
C ALA A 198 -4.03 17.95 24.05
N LEU A 199 -3.00 17.27 23.55
CA LEU A 199 -3.03 15.83 23.32
C LEU A 199 -2.86 15.00 24.61
N PRO A 200 -3.52 13.84 24.73
CA PRO A 200 -3.37 12.96 25.88
C PRO A 200 -2.10 12.10 25.74
N LEU A 201 -0.91 12.70 25.84
CA LEU A 201 0.38 12.04 25.57
C LEU A 201 0.63 10.74 26.36
N GLY A 202 -0.04 10.55 27.51
CA GLY A 202 -0.03 9.27 28.22
C GLY A 202 -0.59 8.08 27.42
N ARG A 203 -1.47 8.32 26.43
CA ARG A 203 -2.05 7.33 25.50
C ARG A 203 -1.19 7.05 24.27
N VAL A 204 -0.15 7.86 24.03
CA VAL A 204 0.75 7.71 22.86
C VAL A 204 1.65 6.50 23.07
N ILE A 205 1.42 5.43 22.31
CA ILE A 205 2.24 4.21 22.39
C ILE A 205 3.37 4.20 21.38
N GLN A 206 3.28 5.00 20.32
CA GLN A 206 4.26 5.09 19.26
C GLN A 206 4.41 6.54 18.79
N MET A 207 5.62 6.92 18.40
CA MET A 207 5.94 8.18 17.75
C MET A 207 6.66 7.92 16.43
N HIS A 208 6.27 8.66 15.40
CA HIS A 208 6.95 8.68 14.11
C HIS A 208 7.72 9.99 13.94
N LEU A 209 8.82 9.90 13.19
CA LEU A 209 9.72 10.97 12.85
C LEU A 209 10.18 10.80 11.41
N SER A 210 10.01 11.85 10.63
CA SER A 210 10.31 11.85 9.19
C SER A 210 10.72 13.25 8.73
N GLY A 211 11.26 13.33 7.52
CA GLY A 211 11.47 14.58 6.79
C GLY A 211 10.26 14.95 5.92
N HIS A 212 10.26 16.17 5.39
CA HIS A 212 9.17 16.69 4.56
C HIS A 212 9.65 17.70 3.52
N SER A 213 8.80 17.95 2.52
CA SER A 213 9.02 18.90 1.45
C SER A 213 8.47 20.29 1.77
N ASN A 214 9.36 21.26 2.02
CA ASN A 214 8.96 22.67 2.18
C ASN A 214 8.78 23.37 0.82
N LYS A 215 7.56 23.80 0.50
CA LYS A 215 7.22 24.50 -0.75
C LYS A 215 7.21 26.03 -0.60
N GLY A 216 7.76 26.56 0.50
CA GLY A 216 7.80 27.98 0.83
C GLY A 216 6.66 28.38 1.76
N HIS A 217 5.45 28.55 1.23
CA HIS A 217 4.29 29.01 2.01
C HIS A 217 3.42 27.88 2.60
N TYR A 218 3.67 26.65 2.17
CA TYR A 218 3.08 25.41 2.71
C TYR A 218 4.13 24.29 2.68
N ILE A 219 3.90 23.26 3.49
CA ILE A 219 4.73 22.06 3.57
C ILE A 219 3.90 20.86 3.11
N VAL A 220 4.52 19.97 2.35
CA VAL A 220 3.95 18.68 1.95
C VAL A 220 4.69 17.58 2.69
N ASP A 221 3.90 16.68 3.23
CA ASP A 221 4.39 15.51 3.94
C ASP A 221 4.85 14.43 2.97
N THR A 222 6.16 14.27 2.81
CA THR A 222 6.77 13.41 1.78
C THR A 222 7.56 12.24 2.34
N HIS A 223 8.00 12.30 3.60
CA HIS A 223 8.75 11.23 4.27
C HIS A 223 9.96 10.75 3.44
N ASP A 224 10.66 11.68 2.80
CA ASP A 224 11.65 11.40 1.77
C ASP A 224 13.05 11.97 2.08
N ASP A 225 13.23 12.58 3.26
CA ASP A 225 14.48 13.22 3.65
C ASP A 225 14.75 13.08 5.17
N HIS A 226 15.91 13.57 5.61
CA HIS A 226 16.29 13.65 7.01
C HIS A 226 15.33 14.49 7.85
N VAL A 227 15.20 14.12 9.12
CA VAL A 227 14.38 14.85 10.09
C VAL A 227 15.05 16.19 10.41
N ILE A 228 14.30 17.29 10.30
CA ILE A 228 14.80 18.65 10.56
C ILE A 228 14.85 18.99 12.07
N ASP A 229 15.65 19.98 12.43
CA ASP A 229 15.86 20.41 13.82
C ASP A 229 14.57 20.79 14.56
N GLU A 230 13.61 21.42 13.86
CA GLU A 230 12.31 21.81 14.41
C GLU A 230 11.49 20.58 14.82
N VAL A 231 11.49 19.52 14.02
CA VAL A 231 10.81 18.26 14.32
C VAL A 231 11.51 17.56 15.49
N TRP A 232 12.85 17.56 15.53
CA TRP A 232 13.59 17.07 16.70
C TRP A 232 13.28 17.83 17.99
N ASN A 233 13.06 19.14 17.91
CA ASN A 233 12.67 19.96 19.06
C ASN A 233 11.26 19.61 19.54
N LEU A 234 10.31 19.39 18.63
CA LEU A 234 8.96 18.94 18.98
C LEU A 234 8.98 17.53 19.59
N TYR A 235 9.82 16.63 19.09
CA TYR A 235 9.99 15.29 19.65
C TYR A 235 10.49 15.33 21.09
N LYS A 236 11.57 16.09 21.35
CA LYS A 236 12.10 16.29 22.72
C LYS A 236 11.03 16.85 23.65
N TYR A 237 10.26 17.83 23.18
CA TYR A 237 9.17 18.41 23.96
C TYR A 237 8.08 17.38 24.25
N ALA A 238 7.63 16.61 23.25
CA ALA A 238 6.60 15.59 23.42
C ALA A 238 7.05 14.47 24.38
N VAL A 239 8.30 14.00 24.28
CA VAL A 239 8.89 13.01 25.20
C VAL A 239 8.95 13.56 26.63
N ASN A 240 9.38 14.81 26.82
CA ASN A 240 9.39 15.48 28.11
C ASN A 240 7.99 15.50 28.74
N ARG A 241 6.99 15.95 27.97
CA ARG A 241 5.60 16.10 28.43
C ARG A 241 4.91 14.76 28.67
N ALA A 242 5.26 13.72 27.91
CA ALA A 242 4.79 12.35 28.15
C ALA A 242 5.34 11.76 29.46
N GLY A 243 6.47 12.28 29.98
CA GLY A 243 7.13 11.78 31.19
C GLY A 243 7.77 10.40 31.03
N ARG A 244 7.87 9.92 29.79
CA ARG A 244 8.51 8.66 29.37
C ARG A 244 8.87 8.77 27.89
N VAL A 245 9.77 7.91 27.42
CA VAL A 245 10.05 7.75 25.98
C VAL A 245 9.03 6.75 25.39
N PRO A 246 8.12 7.16 24.49
CA PRO A 246 7.30 6.21 23.74
C PRO A 246 8.13 5.44 22.72
N ASN A 247 7.60 4.34 22.18
CA ASN A 247 8.27 3.66 21.08
C ASN A 247 8.43 4.63 19.92
N THR A 248 9.64 4.77 19.39
CA THR A 248 9.93 5.79 18.39
C THR A 248 10.53 5.13 17.17
N MET A 249 10.14 5.56 15.98
CA MET A 249 10.80 5.12 14.75
C MET A 249 11.03 6.27 13.79
N ILE A 250 11.99 6.05 12.90
CA ILE A 250 12.16 6.87 11.70
C ILE A 250 11.29 6.27 10.60
N GLU A 251 10.42 7.09 10.04
CA GLU A 251 9.65 6.78 8.84
C GLU A 251 10.29 7.45 7.63
N TRP A 252 10.56 6.63 6.61
CA TRP A 252 11.19 7.06 5.36
C TRP A 252 10.60 6.20 4.23
N ASP A 253 9.68 6.79 3.47
CA ASP A 253 8.79 6.09 2.54
C ASP A 253 9.18 6.24 1.08
N ASP A 254 9.79 7.36 0.73
CA ASP A 254 10.24 7.65 -0.63
C ASP A 254 11.73 8.01 -0.63
N HIS A 255 12.40 7.90 -1.78
CA HIS A 255 13.84 8.06 -1.90
C HIS A 255 14.63 7.25 -0.85
N ILE A 256 14.16 6.03 -0.58
CA ILE A 256 14.60 5.18 0.54
C ILE A 256 16.14 5.04 0.53
N PRO A 257 16.84 5.52 1.57
CA PRO A 257 18.29 5.51 1.60
C PRO A 257 18.82 4.11 1.96
N GLU A 258 20.13 3.92 1.82
CA GLU A 258 20.81 2.71 2.30
C GLU A 258 20.59 2.50 3.81
N PHE A 259 20.49 1.24 4.24
CA PHE A 259 20.14 0.90 5.63
C PHE A 259 21.03 1.59 6.69
N PRO A 260 22.36 1.71 6.53
CA PRO A 260 23.20 2.42 7.51
C PRO A 260 22.85 3.91 7.68
N VAL A 261 22.35 4.57 6.63
CA VAL A 261 21.91 5.98 6.69
C VAL A 261 20.64 6.09 7.53
N LEU A 262 19.66 5.22 7.25
CA LEU A 262 18.42 5.15 8.01
C LEU A 262 18.67 4.82 9.50
N TYR A 263 19.57 3.87 9.77
CA TYR A 263 19.95 3.50 11.14
C TYR A 263 20.65 4.64 11.88
N ALA A 264 21.49 5.43 11.21
CA ALA A 264 22.12 6.61 11.81
C ALA A 264 21.10 7.70 12.16
N GLU A 265 20.02 7.86 11.38
CA GLU A 265 18.91 8.75 11.72
C GLU A 265 18.18 8.28 12.98
N LEU A 266 18.02 6.96 13.15
CA LEU A 266 17.45 6.38 14.38
C LEU A 266 18.34 6.62 15.61
N ASP A 267 19.67 6.62 15.45
CA ASP A 267 20.59 6.98 16.53
C ASP A 267 20.38 8.43 17.00
N LYS A 268 20.03 9.34 16.11
CA LYS A 268 19.64 10.71 16.50
C LYS A 268 18.36 10.72 17.34
N ALA A 269 17.39 9.86 17.05
CA ALA A 269 16.18 9.74 17.87
C ALA A 269 16.51 9.25 19.29
N ARG A 270 17.43 8.27 19.42
CA ARG A 270 17.94 7.81 20.72
C ARG A 270 18.58 8.94 21.51
N GLU A 271 19.44 9.72 20.85
CA GLU A 271 20.11 10.87 21.46
C GLU A 271 19.11 11.97 21.85
N ALA A 272 18.17 12.30 20.98
CA ALA A 272 17.14 13.31 21.24
C ALA A 272 16.28 12.92 22.46
N ALA A 273 15.87 11.65 22.57
CA ALA A 273 15.11 11.16 23.72
C ALA A 273 15.88 11.30 25.05
N GLN A 274 17.19 11.10 25.04
CA GLN A 274 18.04 11.30 26.23
C GLN A 274 18.09 12.77 26.66
N HIS A 275 18.05 13.69 25.69
CA HIS A 275 18.07 15.13 25.91
C HIS A 275 16.68 15.77 26.09
N ALA A 276 15.62 14.97 26.20
CA ALA A 276 14.25 15.47 26.34
C ALA A 276 13.93 15.98 27.75
N THR A 277 14.64 15.53 28.79
CA THR A 277 14.29 15.87 30.17
C THR A 277 14.40 17.38 30.42
N GLU A 278 13.33 17.99 30.94
CA GLU A 278 13.22 19.45 31.16
C GLU A 278 13.33 20.29 29.88
N PHE A 279 13.18 19.66 28.70
CA PHE A 279 13.25 20.37 27.42
C PHE A 279 12.12 21.40 27.29
N THR A 280 12.50 22.62 26.91
CA THR A 280 11.58 23.72 26.62
C THR A 280 11.63 24.01 25.14
N LEU A 281 10.46 24.09 24.49
CA LEU A 281 10.37 24.36 23.07
C LEU A 281 10.91 25.77 22.77
N PRO A 282 11.81 25.94 21.79
CA PRO A 282 12.16 27.27 21.29
C PRO A 282 10.91 27.99 20.78
N HIS A 283 10.89 29.33 20.78
CA HIS A 283 9.77 30.08 20.22
C HIS A 283 9.54 29.70 18.74
N ILE A 284 8.50 28.92 18.48
CA ILE A 284 7.94 28.69 17.16
C ILE A 284 6.83 29.74 16.97
N ALA A 285 6.67 30.26 15.75
CA ALA A 285 5.78 31.38 15.47
C ALA A 285 4.35 31.19 16.02
N GLN A 286 3.77 32.27 16.54
CA GLN A 286 2.46 32.27 17.20
C GLN A 286 1.28 32.22 16.22
N ALA A 287 0.22 31.56 16.68
CA ALA A 287 -1.01 31.31 15.94
C ALA A 287 -1.78 32.58 15.54
N ASP A 288 -2.44 32.51 14.38
CA ASP A 288 -3.57 33.38 14.07
C ASP A 288 -4.85 32.78 14.69
N SER A 289 -5.63 33.60 15.40
CA SER A 289 -6.88 33.15 16.04
C SER A 289 -7.90 32.64 15.02
N VAL A 290 -8.34 31.39 15.18
CA VAL A 290 -9.35 30.75 14.33
C VAL A 290 -10.75 31.24 14.70
N ILE A 291 -11.48 31.81 13.73
CA ILE A 291 -12.88 32.21 13.89
C ILE A 291 -13.78 31.07 13.40
N PHE A 292 -14.51 30.42 14.29
CA PHE A 292 -15.49 29.39 13.94
C PHE A 292 -16.75 30.02 13.32
N ILE A 293 -17.21 29.49 12.18
CA ILE A 293 -18.46 29.92 11.55
C ILE A 293 -19.34 28.68 11.41
N GLU A 294 -20.52 28.72 12.01
CA GLU A 294 -21.52 27.66 11.85
C GLU A 294 -22.09 27.67 10.43
N LYS A 295 -21.85 26.56 9.70
CA LYS A 295 -22.73 26.09 8.63
C LYS A 295 -23.08 24.63 8.97
N ASN A 296 -24.37 24.30 8.94
CA ASN A 296 -24.83 22.92 9.06
C ASN A 296 -24.56 22.17 7.75
N VAL A 297 -23.39 21.56 7.63
CA VAL A 297 -23.06 20.57 6.58
C VAL A 297 -22.90 19.24 7.28
N THR A 298 -23.60 18.21 6.82
CA THR A 298 -23.49 16.87 7.41
C THR A 298 -22.17 16.20 6.99
N LEU A 299 -21.67 15.26 7.81
CA LEU A 299 -20.45 14.51 7.48
C LEU A 299 -20.52 13.82 6.09
N PRO A 300 -21.62 13.12 5.69
CA PRO A 300 -21.72 12.53 4.35
C PRO A 300 -21.65 13.55 3.21
N GLU A 301 -22.27 14.72 3.38
CA GLU A 301 -22.23 15.79 2.38
C GLU A 301 -20.80 16.36 2.24
N ALA A 302 -20.12 16.60 3.35
CA ALA A 302 -18.75 17.10 3.36
C ALA A 302 -17.77 16.13 2.67
N GLN A 303 -17.86 14.83 2.97
CA GLN A 303 -17.01 13.82 2.34
C GLN A 303 -17.32 13.65 0.85
N THR A 304 -18.61 13.61 0.47
CA THR A 304 -19.01 13.49 -0.94
C THR A 304 -18.49 14.68 -1.76
N HIS A 305 -18.65 15.90 -1.24
CA HIS A 305 -18.21 17.13 -1.91
C HIS A 305 -16.69 17.17 -2.08
N MET A 306 -15.94 16.86 -1.02
CA MET A 306 -14.47 16.82 -1.07
C MET A 306 -13.97 15.73 -2.04
N GLN A 307 -14.55 14.53 -2.00
CA GLN A 307 -14.17 13.45 -2.90
C GLN A 307 -14.40 13.84 -4.37
N GLN A 308 -15.55 14.45 -4.69
CA GLN A 308 -15.82 14.94 -6.04
C GLN A 308 -14.80 15.99 -6.45
N ALA A 309 -14.47 16.94 -5.57
CA ALA A 309 -13.48 17.97 -5.83
C ALA A 309 -12.08 17.40 -6.11
N VAL A 310 -11.63 16.40 -5.35
CA VAL A 310 -10.33 15.73 -5.55
C VAL A 310 -10.32 14.92 -6.85
N MET A 311 -11.30 14.03 -7.03
CA MET A 311 -11.31 13.06 -8.14
C MET A 311 -11.64 13.71 -9.49
N LEU A 312 -12.58 14.65 -9.52
CA LEU A 312 -13.02 15.27 -10.78
C LEU A 312 -12.18 16.49 -11.15
N GLY A 313 -11.49 17.12 -10.19
CA GLY A 313 -10.72 18.35 -10.41
C GLY A 313 -11.54 19.41 -11.12
N ASP A 314 -11.00 19.98 -12.20
CA ASP A 314 -11.64 21.04 -13.01
C ASP A 314 -13.00 20.64 -13.63
N ARG A 315 -13.35 19.35 -13.65
CA ARG A 315 -14.66 18.86 -14.11
C ARG A 315 -15.77 19.00 -13.05
N PHE A 316 -15.45 19.49 -11.86
CA PHE A 316 -16.38 19.74 -10.78
C PHE A 316 -16.20 21.16 -10.25
N ASP A 317 -17.28 21.94 -10.26
CA ASP A 317 -17.28 23.28 -9.70
C ASP A 317 -17.29 23.22 -8.16
N SER A 318 -16.10 22.99 -7.61
CA SER A 318 -15.91 22.72 -6.18
C SER A 318 -16.09 23.95 -5.30
N VAL A 319 -16.06 25.17 -5.88
CA VAL A 319 -16.13 26.46 -5.17
C VAL A 319 -15.36 26.48 -3.82
N PRO A 320 -14.04 26.24 -3.81
CA PRO A 320 -13.21 26.04 -2.59
C PRO A 320 -13.47 27.06 -1.48
N ASP A 321 -13.61 28.34 -1.84
CA ASP A 321 -13.86 29.45 -0.91
C ASP A 321 -15.16 29.32 -0.10
N GLN A 322 -16.10 28.45 -0.47
CA GLN A 322 -17.37 28.29 0.24
C GLN A 322 -17.30 27.32 1.42
N TRP A 323 -16.33 26.40 1.42
CA TRP A 323 -16.26 25.28 2.37
C TRP A 323 -14.87 25.04 2.98
N ILE A 324 -13.81 25.61 2.41
CA ILE A 324 -12.44 25.57 2.96
C ILE A 324 -12.09 26.89 3.63
N ARG A 325 -11.46 26.83 4.81
CA ARG A 325 -10.99 28.01 5.53
C ARG A 325 -9.81 28.63 4.79
N ALA A 326 -9.92 29.90 4.43
CA ALA A 326 -8.83 30.67 3.86
C ALA A 326 -7.76 30.94 4.93
N LYS A 327 -6.48 30.85 4.54
CA LYS A 327 -5.33 31.08 5.41
C LYS A 327 -4.41 32.10 4.77
N ASN A 328 -3.66 32.83 5.60
CA ASN A 328 -2.67 33.77 5.08
C ASN A 328 -1.62 33.03 4.24
N ALA A 329 -1.41 33.50 3.01
CA ALA A 329 -0.52 32.90 2.02
C ALA A 329 -0.77 31.42 1.74
N PHE A 330 -1.99 30.88 1.95
CA PHE A 330 -2.35 29.52 1.50
C PHE A 330 -3.84 29.46 1.17
N ALA A 331 -4.20 29.79 -0.07
CA ALA A 331 -5.59 30.01 -0.47
C ALA A 331 -6.39 28.69 -0.50
N PRO A 332 -7.74 28.74 -0.37
CA PRO A 332 -8.61 27.56 -0.44
C PRO A 332 -8.37 26.63 -1.64
N HIS A 333 -8.18 27.20 -2.83
CA HIS A 333 -7.92 26.42 -4.05
C HIS A 333 -6.53 25.74 -4.02
N GLU A 334 -5.52 26.40 -3.47
CA GLU A 334 -4.19 25.80 -3.28
C GLU A 334 -4.24 24.65 -2.27
N GLN A 335 -4.95 24.83 -1.15
CA GLN A 335 -5.13 23.78 -0.14
C GLN A 335 -5.78 22.51 -0.75
N LEU A 336 -6.83 22.68 -1.54
CA LEU A 336 -7.48 21.57 -2.25
C LEU A 336 -6.54 20.94 -3.31
N SER A 337 -5.72 21.75 -3.98
CA SER A 337 -4.83 21.26 -5.03
C SER A 337 -3.78 20.28 -4.51
N VAL A 338 -3.38 20.36 -3.23
CA VAL A 338 -2.46 19.38 -2.62
C VAL A 338 -3.04 17.97 -2.73
N TYR A 339 -4.27 17.77 -2.26
CA TYR A 339 -4.97 16.47 -2.35
C TYR A 339 -5.31 16.08 -3.78
N ALA A 340 -5.78 17.03 -4.60
CA ALA A 340 -6.15 16.75 -5.99
C ALA A 340 -4.94 16.33 -6.86
N ASN A 341 -3.76 16.87 -6.58
CA ASN A 341 -2.50 16.51 -7.23
C ASN A 341 -1.97 15.18 -6.67
N ALA A 342 -1.93 15.01 -5.34
CA ALA A 342 -1.48 13.78 -4.71
C ALA A 342 -2.26 12.55 -5.20
N TYR A 343 -3.59 12.63 -5.26
CA TYR A 343 -4.46 11.60 -5.85
C TYR A 343 -4.03 11.24 -7.28
N ARG A 344 -3.76 12.24 -8.11
CA ARG A 344 -3.42 12.07 -9.53
C ARG A 344 -2.04 11.46 -9.73
N TYR A 345 -1.04 11.97 -9.02
CA TYR A 345 0.34 11.43 -9.09
C TYR A 345 0.40 10.02 -8.55
N ARG A 346 -0.25 9.71 -7.42
CA ARG A 346 -0.27 8.35 -6.86
C ARG A 346 -0.87 7.32 -7.82
N LEU A 347 -1.94 7.67 -8.54
CA LEU A 347 -2.51 6.82 -9.58
C LEU A 347 -1.63 6.72 -10.83
N TYR A 348 -0.84 7.75 -11.13
CA TYR A 348 0.14 7.70 -12.21
C TYR A 348 1.30 6.77 -11.84
N ASP A 349 1.91 6.98 -10.67
CA ASP A 349 3.13 6.31 -10.23
C ASP A 349 2.92 4.80 -10.11
N VAL A 350 1.83 4.37 -9.46
CA VAL A 350 1.47 2.94 -9.36
C VAL A 350 1.33 2.26 -10.72
N VAL A 351 0.87 2.99 -11.74
CA VAL A 351 0.74 2.46 -13.11
C VAL A 351 2.04 2.62 -13.88
N ALA A 352 2.88 3.58 -13.59
CA ALA A 352 4.17 3.73 -14.26
C ALA A 352 5.15 2.64 -13.82
N GLU A 353 5.17 2.31 -12.53
CA GLU A 353 6.05 1.31 -11.94
C GLU A 353 5.82 -0.10 -12.50
N ASP A 354 4.56 -0.47 -12.76
CA ASP A 354 4.19 -1.81 -13.24
C ASP A 354 4.50 -2.05 -14.73
N TYR A 355 4.78 -1.01 -15.52
CA TYR A 355 4.83 -1.08 -16.99
C TYR A 355 6.10 -0.47 -17.64
N PRO A 356 7.32 -0.77 -17.16
CA PRO A 356 8.55 -0.21 -17.69
C PRO A 356 8.84 -0.57 -19.16
N VAL A 357 8.43 -1.75 -19.61
CA VAL A 357 8.68 -2.23 -20.99
C VAL A 357 7.72 -1.58 -21.98
N LEU A 358 6.45 -1.42 -21.61
CA LEU A 358 5.48 -0.64 -22.38
C LEU A 358 5.92 0.82 -22.48
N MET A 359 6.44 1.41 -21.40
CA MET A 359 7.03 2.74 -21.42
C MET A 359 8.19 2.83 -22.42
N HIS A 360 9.10 1.85 -22.41
CA HIS A 360 10.18 1.77 -23.38
C HIS A 360 9.65 1.69 -24.83
N TYR A 361 8.64 0.86 -25.10
CA TYR A 361 8.03 0.72 -26.44
C TYR A 361 7.35 2.01 -26.92
N LEU A 362 6.56 2.65 -26.06
CA LEU A 362 5.80 3.85 -26.44
C LEU A 362 6.65 5.12 -26.44
N THR A 363 7.84 5.10 -25.84
CA THR A 363 8.61 6.25 -25.34
C THR A 363 7.98 6.89 -24.11
N GLU A 364 8.82 7.42 -23.23
CA GLU A 364 8.42 8.08 -21.97
C GLU A 364 7.35 9.15 -22.20
N GLN A 365 7.52 10.01 -23.22
CA GLN A 365 6.59 11.09 -23.51
C GLN A 365 5.18 10.58 -23.88
N ARG A 366 5.09 9.57 -24.76
CA ARG A 366 3.80 9.04 -25.21
C ARG A 366 3.16 8.18 -24.14
N PHE A 367 3.95 7.38 -23.42
CA PHE A 367 3.50 6.59 -22.28
C PHE A 367 2.90 7.49 -21.21
N SER A 368 3.64 8.53 -20.78
CA SER A 368 3.17 9.49 -19.79
C SER A 368 1.85 10.15 -20.20
N ALA A 369 1.72 10.57 -21.47
CA ALA A 369 0.47 11.15 -21.98
C ALA A 369 -0.71 10.17 -21.91
N ILE A 370 -0.48 8.88 -22.16
CA ILE A 370 -1.51 7.84 -22.07
C ILE A 370 -1.89 7.56 -20.62
N ILE A 371 -0.93 7.44 -19.71
CA ILE A 371 -1.22 7.21 -18.28
C ILE A 371 -1.97 8.41 -17.69
N TRP A 372 -1.60 9.64 -18.03
CA TRP A 372 -2.36 10.81 -17.61
C TRP A 372 -3.80 10.82 -18.14
N ALA A 373 -4.02 10.39 -19.38
CA ALA A 373 -5.37 10.22 -19.91
C ALA A 373 -6.14 9.11 -19.18
N PHE A 374 -5.47 8.00 -18.86
CA PHE A 374 -6.04 6.88 -18.09
C PHE A 374 -6.48 7.33 -16.69
N VAL A 375 -5.60 8.00 -15.93
CA VAL A 375 -5.89 8.59 -14.62
C VAL A 375 -7.04 9.62 -14.71
N GLY A 376 -7.14 10.32 -15.84
CA GLY A 376 -8.23 11.26 -16.10
C GLY A 376 -9.59 10.59 -16.38
N GLU A 377 -9.64 9.39 -16.95
CA GLU A 377 -10.89 8.74 -17.40
C GLU A 377 -11.37 7.60 -16.49
N VAL A 378 -10.44 6.89 -15.84
CA VAL A 378 -10.73 5.66 -15.10
C VAL A 378 -10.67 5.92 -13.60
N LEU A 379 -11.66 5.39 -12.87
CA LEU A 379 -11.74 5.55 -11.42
C LEU A 379 -11.30 4.28 -10.69
N PRO A 380 -10.52 4.40 -9.60
CA PRO A 380 -10.29 3.30 -8.65
C PRO A 380 -11.56 2.97 -7.85
N ASP A 381 -11.74 1.68 -7.55
CA ASP A 381 -12.91 1.09 -6.89
C ASP A 381 -12.55 -0.03 -5.90
N HIS A 382 -11.28 -0.11 -5.51
CA HIS A 382 -10.76 -1.12 -4.60
C HIS A 382 -9.86 -0.49 -3.52
N PHE A 383 -9.63 -1.18 -2.39
CA PHE A 383 -8.74 -0.67 -1.34
C PHE A 383 -7.26 -0.84 -1.71
N ASN A 384 -6.90 -1.97 -2.31
CA ASN A 384 -5.58 -2.20 -2.90
C ASN A 384 -5.45 -1.41 -4.22
N ILE A 385 -4.57 -0.40 -4.22
CA ILE A 385 -4.32 0.48 -5.36
C ILE A 385 -3.70 -0.26 -6.57
N GLY A 386 -2.97 -1.35 -6.37
CA GLY A 386 -2.41 -2.16 -7.45
C GLY A 386 -3.50 -2.77 -8.36
N ARG A 387 -4.75 -2.84 -7.90
CA ARG A 387 -5.89 -3.25 -8.74
C ARG A 387 -6.32 -2.19 -9.74
N PHE A 388 -5.90 -0.93 -9.57
CA PHE A 388 -6.14 0.13 -10.54
C PHE A 388 -5.45 -0.15 -11.88
N ALA A 389 -4.18 -0.62 -11.82
CA ALA A 389 -3.38 -0.98 -12.98
C ALA A 389 -4.02 -2.07 -13.85
N LEU A 390 -4.83 -2.97 -13.28
CA LEU A 390 -5.55 -4.03 -14.02
C LEU A 390 -6.50 -3.51 -15.10
N LYS A 391 -6.92 -2.25 -15.02
CA LYS A 391 -7.82 -1.63 -15.98
C LYS A 391 -7.08 -1.06 -17.20
N LEU A 392 -5.75 -0.99 -17.17
CA LEU A 392 -4.95 -0.38 -18.22
C LEU A 392 -5.05 -1.12 -19.57
N PRO A 393 -5.02 -2.47 -19.66
CA PRO A 393 -5.09 -3.16 -20.96
C PRO A 393 -6.33 -2.78 -21.78
N ALA A 394 -7.51 -2.75 -21.15
CA ALA A 394 -8.76 -2.33 -21.79
C ALA A 394 -8.71 -0.87 -22.26
N PHE A 395 -8.03 0.00 -21.49
CA PHE A 395 -7.84 1.40 -21.88
C PHE A 395 -6.87 1.55 -23.05
N ILE A 396 -5.76 0.80 -23.08
CA ILE A 396 -4.81 0.77 -24.20
C ILE A 396 -5.51 0.29 -25.47
N GLN A 397 -6.32 -0.77 -25.40
CA GLN A 397 -7.09 -1.26 -26.53
C GLN A 397 -8.04 -0.19 -27.11
N LYS A 398 -8.71 0.57 -26.23
CA LYS A 398 -9.60 1.67 -26.63
C LYS A 398 -8.84 2.84 -27.26
N THR A 399 -7.72 3.23 -26.66
CA THR A 399 -6.97 4.46 -27.00
C THR A 399 -6.01 4.26 -28.18
N LEU A 400 -5.45 3.06 -28.32
CA LEU A 400 -4.52 2.66 -29.37
C LEU A 400 -5.04 1.43 -30.16
N PRO A 401 -6.22 1.49 -30.80
CA PRO A 401 -6.87 0.32 -31.39
C PRO A 401 -6.08 -0.35 -32.52
N ASN A 402 -5.16 0.39 -33.15
CA ASN A 402 -4.30 -0.11 -34.23
C ASN A 402 -2.93 -0.61 -33.74
N ASP A 403 -2.57 -0.37 -32.47
CA ASP A 403 -1.28 -0.75 -31.89
C ASP A 403 -1.44 -2.06 -31.11
N VAL A 404 -1.71 -3.13 -31.85
CA VAL A 404 -1.98 -4.47 -31.28
C VAL A 404 -0.81 -4.98 -30.42
N PHE A 405 0.42 -4.55 -30.74
CA PHE A 405 1.62 -4.89 -29.97
C PHE A 405 1.67 -4.19 -28.62
N ALA A 406 1.34 -2.88 -28.56
CA ALA A 406 1.23 -2.17 -27.28
C ALA A 406 0.22 -2.84 -26.35
N HIS A 407 -0.93 -3.27 -26.89
CA HIS A 407 -1.94 -3.96 -26.11
C HIS A 407 -1.45 -5.32 -25.59
N ALA A 408 -0.85 -6.14 -26.45
CA ALA A 408 -0.29 -7.44 -26.08
C ALA A 408 0.84 -7.32 -25.03
N LEU A 409 1.71 -6.33 -25.19
CA LEU A 409 2.77 -6.03 -24.23
C LEU A 409 2.20 -5.58 -22.88
N CYS A 410 1.21 -4.68 -22.89
CA CYS A 410 0.49 -4.27 -21.69
C CYS A 410 -0.13 -5.47 -20.97
N GLN A 411 -0.78 -6.40 -21.68
CA GLN A 411 -1.36 -7.60 -21.08
C GLN A 411 -0.30 -8.50 -20.42
N LEU A 412 0.85 -8.68 -21.07
CA LEU A 412 1.96 -9.46 -20.51
C LEU A 412 2.51 -8.81 -19.23
N GLU A 413 2.74 -7.50 -19.24
CA GLU A 413 3.20 -6.76 -18.06
C GLU A 413 2.20 -6.81 -16.90
N THR A 414 0.91 -6.63 -17.19
CA THR A 414 -0.15 -6.82 -16.19
C THR A 414 -0.07 -8.22 -15.59
N ALA A 415 0.09 -9.27 -16.40
CA ALA A 415 0.19 -10.63 -15.89
C ALA A 415 1.42 -10.81 -14.99
N VAL A 416 2.58 -10.29 -15.39
CA VAL A 416 3.82 -10.35 -14.61
C VAL A 416 3.67 -9.64 -13.25
N ALA A 417 3.17 -8.41 -13.25
CA ALA A 417 3.00 -7.61 -12.03
C ALA A 417 2.05 -8.28 -11.02
N GLN A 418 1.04 -9.00 -11.50
CA GLN A 418 0.03 -9.61 -10.63
C GLN A 418 0.41 -10.99 -10.08
N MET A 419 1.51 -11.62 -10.54
CA MET A 419 1.90 -12.96 -10.08
C MET A 419 2.40 -13.00 -8.61
N THR A 420 2.56 -11.84 -7.96
CA THR A 420 2.92 -11.75 -6.53
C THR A 420 1.73 -12.00 -5.60
N ASP A 421 0.51 -11.79 -6.07
CA ASP A 421 -0.68 -11.82 -5.22
C ASP A 421 -1.28 -13.21 -4.98
N PRO A 422 -1.38 -14.11 -5.99
CA PRO A 422 -2.02 -15.41 -5.79
C PRO A 422 -1.36 -16.23 -4.68
N THR A 423 -2.18 -17.01 -3.96
CA THR A 423 -1.70 -17.88 -2.87
C THR A 423 -0.70 -18.90 -3.41
N GLU A 424 0.35 -19.18 -2.63
CA GLU A 424 1.29 -20.22 -2.98
C GLU A 424 0.63 -21.61 -2.84
N THR A 425 0.46 -22.31 -3.97
CA THR A 425 -0.01 -23.69 -3.97
C THR A 425 1.14 -24.69 -4.09
N ALA A 426 1.00 -25.88 -3.51
CA ALA A 426 2.00 -26.93 -3.59
C ALA A 426 2.13 -27.44 -5.03
N ALA A 427 3.36 -27.57 -5.51
CA ALA A 427 3.64 -28.15 -6.82
C ALA A 427 3.45 -29.66 -6.80
N LEU A 428 3.01 -30.23 -7.92
CA LEU A 428 2.99 -31.66 -8.16
C LEU A 428 4.43 -32.18 -8.33
N HIS A 429 4.79 -33.22 -7.58
CA HIS A 429 6.08 -33.88 -7.63
C HIS A 429 5.94 -35.34 -8.09
N GLU A 430 7.05 -35.95 -8.51
CA GLU A 430 7.07 -37.36 -8.94
C GLU A 430 6.55 -38.32 -7.86
N ALA A 431 6.77 -38.00 -6.59
CA ALA A 431 6.28 -38.77 -5.45
C ALA A 431 4.74 -38.83 -5.38
N ASP A 432 4.04 -37.80 -5.88
CA ASP A 432 2.58 -37.72 -5.83
C ASP A 432 1.90 -38.66 -6.84
N ILE A 433 2.62 -39.01 -7.91
CA ILE A 433 2.16 -39.92 -8.96
C ILE A 433 2.81 -41.31 -8.88
N GLN A 434 3.70 -41.51 -7.91
CA GLN A 434 4.41 -42.77 -7.74
C GLN A 434 3.44 -43.89 -7.31
N GLY A 435 3.45 -45.00 -8.03
CA GLY A 435 2.62 -46.17 -7.73
C GLY A 435 1.25 -46.18 -8.39
N LEU A 436 0.90 -45.16 -9.19
CA LEU A 436 -0.28 -45.17 -10.04
C LEU A 436 -0.11 -46.14 -11.21
N THR A 437 -1.19 -46.85 -11.56
CA THR A 437 -1.22 -47.66 -12.79
C THR A 437 -1.39 -46.75 -14.01
N ALA A 438 -1.10 -47.25 -15.21
CA ALA A 438 -1.31 -46.50 -16.44
C ALA A 438 -2.80 -46.09 -16.62
N GLU A 439 -3.73 -46.98 -16.27
CA GLU A 439 -5.17 -46.69 -16.34
C GLU A 439 -5.55 -45.55 -15.37
N THR A 440 -5.13 -45.64 -14.11
CA THR A 440 -5.42 -44.60 -13.12
C THR A 440 -4.76 -43.27 -13.45
N LEU A 441 -3.56 -43.29 -14.05
CA LEU A 441 -2.88 -42.08 -14.51
C LEU A 441 -3.67 -41.38 -15.61
N LEU A 442 -4.24 -42.12 -16.56
CA LEU A 442 -5.04 -41.54 -17.65
C LEU A 442 -6.35 -40.92 -17.13
N ASP A 443 -6.92 -41.45 -16.05
CA ASP A 443 -8.14 -40.91 -15.43
C ASP A 443 -7.88 -39.68 -14.52
N LEU A 444 -6.62 -39.29 -14.28
CA LEU A 444 -6.31 -38.12 -13.45
C LEU A 444 -6.66 -36.81 -14.16
N THR A 445 -7.24 -35.88 -13.41
CA THR A 445 -7.29 -34.45 -13.75
C THR A 445 -6.13 -33.74 -13.09
N LEU A 446 -5.46 -32.86 -13.83
CA LEU A 446 -4.39 -32.01 -13.33
C LEU A 446 -4.84 -30.56 -13.26
N TYR A 447 -4.33 -29.82 -12.28
CA TYR A 447 -4.76 -28.46 -12.02
C TYR A 447 -3.58 -27.49 -12.11
N PRO A 448 -3.82 -26.24 -12.55
CA PRO A 448 -2.79 -25.22 -12.49
C PRO A 448 -2.49 -24.85 -11.03
N ARG A 449 -1.27 -24.42 -10.76
CA ARG A 449 -1.02 -23.64 -9.54
C ARG A 449 -1.73 -22.29 -9.62
N GLN A 450 -2.09 -21.71 -8.46
CA GLN A 450 -2.83 -20.43 -8.44
C GLN A 450 -2.01 -19.27 -9.01
N ALA A 451 -0.70 -19.26 -8.78
CA ALA A 451 0.22 -18.27 -9.36
C ALA A 451 0.70 -18.69 -10.75
N LEU A 452 -0.23 -18.96 -11.67
CA LEU A 452 0.05 -19.32 -13.06
C LEU A 452 -1.05 -18.80 -13.99
N ALA A 453 -0.63 -18.20 -15.11
CA ALA A 453 -1.48 -17.84 -16.23
C ALA A 453 -0.88 -18.39 -17.54
N LEU A 454 -1.74 -18.99 -18.37
CA LEU A 454 -1.41 -19.31 -19.75
C LEU A 454 -1.82 -18.14 -20.64
N MET A 455 -0.91 -17.70 -21.51
CA MET A 455 -1.13 -16.57 -22.40
C MET A 455 -0.70 -16.92 -23.83
N GLN A 456 -1.45 -16.44 -24.81
CA GLN A 456 -1.14 -16.56 -26.23
C GLN A 456 -1.17 -15.18 -26.86
N PHE A 457 -0.18 -14.89 -27.70
CA PHE A 457 -0.10 -13.67 -28.49
C PHE A 457 0.28 -13.99 -29.93
N ASP A 458 -0.17 -13.15 -30.88
CA ASP A 458 0.15 -13.30 -32.30
C ASP A 458 1.50 -12.63 -32.69
N GLN A 459 2.19 -12.05 -31.71
CA GLN A 459 3.46 -11.34 -31.86
C GLN A 459 4.43 -11.74 -30.74
N GLN A 460 5.73 -11.69 -31.02
CA GLN A 460 6.82 -12.09 -30.11
C GLN A 460 7.03 -11.09 -28.95
N VAL A 461 6.00 -10.89 -28.14
CA VAL A 461 6.00 -9.94 -27.02
C VAL A 461 7.00 -10.32 -25.92
N ASN A 462 7.18 -11.63 -25.66
CA ASN A 462 8.13 -12.09 -24.64
C ASN A 462 9.58 -11.84 -25.06
N ALA A 463 9.92 -12.05 -26.32
CA ALA A 463 11.27 -11.78 -26.83
C ALA A 463 11.59 -10.28 -26.74
N TYR A 464 10.63 -9.41 -27.07
CA TYR A 464 10.78 -7.97 -26.90
C TYR A 464 10.94 -7.59 -25.42
N TYR A 465 10.07 -8.13 -24.56
CA TYR A 465 10.12 -7.90 -23.12
C TYR A 465 11.49 -8.26 -22.55
N GLN A 466 11.98 -9.46 -22.85
CA GLN A 466 13.27 -9.94 -22.36
C GLN A 466 14.42 -9.06 -22.86
N ALA A 467 14.39 -8.64 -24.12
CA ALA A 467 15.43 -7.77 -24.66
C ALA A 467 15.50 -6.40 -23.95
N VAL A 468 14.36 -5.81 -23.60
CA VAL A 468 14.33 -4.55 -22.83
C VAL A 468 14.85 -4.76 -21.41
N MET A 469 14.43 -5.83 -20.74
CA MET A 469 14.87 -6.13 -19.37
C MET A 469 16.37 -6.43 -19.29
N ASP A 470 16.95 -7.02 -20.33
CA ASP A 470 18.38 -7.32 -20.40
C ASP A 470 19.21 -6.13 -20.93
N ASP A 471 18.63 -4.92 -21.02
CA ASP A 471 19.27 -3.69 -21.55
C ASP A 471 19.85 -3.84 -22.96
N HIS A 472 19.21 -4.67 -23.80
CA HIS A 472 19.60 -4.85 -25.18
C HIS A 472 19.01 -3.76 -26.09
N ARG A 473 19.75 -3.44 -27.16
CA ARG A 473 19.38 -2.51 -28.24
C ARG A 473 17.94 -2.73 -28.77
N PRO A 474 17.31 -1.71 -29.37
CA PRO A 474 15.91 -1.78 -29.81
C PRO A 474 15.64 -2.99 -30.70
N VAL A 475 14.77 -3.88 -30.21
CA VAL A 475 14.26 -5.04 -30.93
C VAL A 475 12.99 -4.62 -31.66
N VAL A 476 12.91 -4.91 -32.95
CA VAL A 476 11.69 -4.65 -33.73
C VAL A 476 10.66 -5.72 -33.37
N PRO A 477 9.39 -5.36 -33.09
CA PRO A 477 8.32 -6.33 -32.88
C PRO A 477 8.24 -7.35 -34.03
N VAL A 478 8.26 -8.64 -33.70
CA VAL A 478 8.17 -9.72 -34.69
C VAL A 478 6.75 -10.29 -34.69
N ASN A 479 6.15 -10.39 -35.89
CA ASN A 479 4.82 -10.95 -36.09
C ASN A 479 4.89 -12.47 -36.22
N GLU A 480 5.05 -13.14 -35.08
CA GLU A 480 5.00 -14.59 -34.96
C GLU A 480 4.33 -14.93 -33.63
N ALA A 481 3.51 -15.99 -33.64
CA ALA A 481 2.77 -16.40 -32.46
C ALA A 481 3.70 -16.89 -31.35
N VAL A 482 3.39 -16.52 -30.12
CA VAL A 482 4.08 -16.98 -28.91
C VAL A 482 3.08 -17.48 -27.89
N TYR A 483 3.42 -18.59 -27.24
CA TYR A 483 2.64 -19.23 -26.20
C TYR A 483 3.44 -19.24 -24.91
N LEU A 484 2.86 -18.74 -23.83
CA LEU A 484 3.57 -18.49 -22.58
C LEU A 484 2.84 -19.13 -21.42
N ALA A 485 3.61 -19.71 -20.50
CA ALA A 485 3.24 -19.80 -19.10
C ALA A 485 3.91 -18.66 -18.34
N VAL A 486 3.11 -17.78 -17.72
CA VAL A 486 3.57 -16.77 -16.76
C VAL A 486 3.24 -17.29 -15.37
N PHE A 487 4.25 -17.52 -14.54
CA PHE A 487 4.03 -18.22 -13.27
C PHE A 487 5.06 -17.83 -12.21
N ARG A 488 4.68 -17.98 -10.94
CA ARG A 488 5.61 -17.85 -9.82
C ARG A 488 6.19 -19.20 -9.43
N HIS A 489 7.52 -19.29 -9.44
CA HIS A 489 8.24 -20.45 -8.96
C HIS A 489 9.43 -20.00 -8.12
N GLU A 490 9.52 -20.51 -6.89
CA GLU A 490 10.56 -20.14 -5.93
C GLU A 490 10.69 -18.61 -5.72
N ASP A 491 9.55 -17.91 -5.55
CA ASP A 491 9.46 -16.44 -5.40
C ASP A 491 9.84 -15.60 -6.63
N VAL A 492 10.19 -16.23 -7.74
CA VAL A 492 10.53 -15.52 -8.97
C VAL A 492 9.37 -15.68 -9.96
N VAL A 493 8.99 -14.58 -10.60
CA VAL A 493 8.03 -14.59 -11.70
C VAL A 493 8.77 -14.96 -12.98
N TRP A 494 8.38 -16.08 -13.57
CA TRP A 494 8.93 -16.62 -14.80
C TRP A 494 7.96 -16.44 -15.95
N ARG A 495 8.51 -16.25 -17.15
CA ARG A 495 7.80 -16.37 -18.42
C ARG A 495 8.48 -17.49 -19.21
N MET A 496 7.77 -18.59 -19.41
CA MET A 496 8.30 -19.74 -20.14
C MET A 496 7.56 -19.92 -21.46
N GLU A 497 8.31 -19.95 -22.55
CA GLU A 497 7.78 -20.26 -23.86
C GLU A 497 7.40 -21.74 -23.97
N LEU A 498 6.25 -21.96 -24.61
CA LEU A 498 5.64 -23.26 -24.85
C LEU A 498 5.54 -23.49 -26.35
N GLU A 499 5.71 -24.75 -26.79
CA GLU A 499 5.30 -25.12 -28.14
C GLU A 499 3.78 -24.99 -28.28
N ALA A 500 3.26 -24.70 -29.47
CA ALA A 500 1.80 -24.54 -29.69
C ALA A 500 1.00 -25.76 -29.20
N GLN A 501 1.54 -26.96 -29.41
CA GLN A 501 0.95 -28.19 -28.93
C GLN A 501 1.05 -28.32 -27.40
N GLU A 502 2.20 -27.98 -26.82
CA GLU A 502 2.41 -27.99 -25.36
C GLU A 502 1.40 -27.09 -24.66
N PHE A 503 1.19 -25.87 -25.19
CA PHE A 503 0.17 -24.95 -24.72
C PHE A 503 -1.23 -25.55 -24.82
N GLY A 504 -1.60 -26.10 -25.98
CA GLY A 504 -2.92 -26.70 -26.18
C GLY A 504 -3.23 -27.87 -25.23
N LEU A 505 -2.22 -28.67 -24.86
CA LEU A 505 -2.38 -29.74 -23.88
C LEU A 505 -2.57 -29.18 -22.46
N LEU A 506 -1.76 -28.20 -22.05
CA LEU A 506 -1.91 -27.55 -20.74
C LEU A 506 -3.26 -26.85 -20.61
N SER A 507 -3.72 -26.13 -21.64
CA SER A 507 -5.02 -25.47 -21.63
C SER A 507 -6.16 -26.47 -21.40
N LYS A 508 -6.16 -27.62 -22.10
CA LYS A 508 -7.17 -28.66 -21.90
C LYS A 508 -7.16 -29.26 -20.49
N LEU A 509 -5.97 -29.53 -19.95
CA LEU A 509 -5.85 -30.01 -18.58
C LEU A 509 -6.42 -28.99 -17.59
N PHE A 510 -6.10 -27.70 -17.76
CA PHE A 510 -6.57 -26.64 -16.87
C PHE A 510 -8.06 -26.32 -17.04
N ASP A 511 -8.66 -26.68 -18.18
CA ASP A 511 -10.11 -26.68 -18.40
C ASP A 511 -10.82 -27.90 -17.77
N GLY A 512 -10.07 -28.80 -17.13
CA GLY A 512 -10.60 -29.92 -16.34
C GLY A 512 -10.61 -31.28 -17.04
N ALA A 513 -10.05 -31.39 -18.25
CA ALA A 513 -9.94 -32.67 -18.94
C ALA A 513 -8.99 -33.64 -18.20
N THR A 514 -9.25 -34.94 -18.32
CA THR A 514 -8.31 -35.95 -17.82
C THR A 514 -7.05 -36.01 -18.68
N ILE A 515 -5.99 -36.64 -18.16
CA ILE A 515 -4.77 -36.90 -18.94
C ILE A 515 -5.13 -37.73 -20.19
N GLY A 516 -5.97 -38.76 -20.06
CA GLY A 516 -6.37 -39.62 -21.18
C GLY A 516 -7.11 -38.87 -22.29
N GLU A 517 -8.08 -38.03 -21.92
CA GLU A 517 -8.80 -37.17 -22.87
C GLU A 517 -7.87 -36.16 -23.55
N THR A 518 -6.94 -35.59 -22.80
CA THR A 518 -5.97 -34.64 -23.34
C THR A 518 -5.03 -35.31 -24.34
N LEU A 519 -4.60 -36.54 -24.06
CA LEU A 519 -3.67 -37.29 -24.91
C LEU A 519 -4.33 -37.92 -26.15
N SER A 520 -5.65 -38.14 -26.16
CA SER A 520 -6.34 -38.71 -27.34
C SER A 520 -6.27 -37.80 -28.58
N ASP A 521 -6.03 -36.51 -28.37
CA ASP A 521 -5.90 -35.52 -29.44
C ASP A 521 -4.45 -35.33 -29.93
N VAL A 522 -3.49 -36.08 -29.37
CA VAL A 522 -2.08 -35.98 -29.76
C VAL A 522 -1.81 -36.82 -31.02
N HIS A 523 -1.32 -36.18 -32.07
CA HIS A 523 -0.85 -36.86 -33.28
C HIS A 523 0.30 -37.85 -32.99
N GLU A 524 0.29 -39.01 -33.66
CA GLU A 524 1.28 -40.08 -33.49
C GLU A 524 2.74 -39.61 -33.61
N THR A 525 3.02 -38.64 -34.50
CA THR A 525 4.37 -38.11 -34.72
C THR A 525 4.92 -37.33 -33.52
N GLU A 526 4.05 -36.82 -32.64
CA GLU A 526 4.42 -35.97 -31.51
C GLU A 526 4.37 -36.71 -30.16
N GLN A 527 3.95 -37.97 -30.13
CA GLN A 527 3.83 -38.76 -28.90
C GLN A 527 5.15 -38.85 -28.11
N HIS A 528 6.28 -38.86 -28.82
CA HIS A 528 7.62 -38.91 -28.23
C HIS A 528 7.96 -37.67 -27.37
N LYS A 529 7.27 -36.54 -27.56
CA LYS A 529 7.50 -35.30 -26.79
C LYS A 529 6.68 -35.21 -25.50
N ILE A 530 5.58 -35.97 -25.38
CA ILE A 530 4.65 -35.86 -24.24
C ILE A 530 5.38 -36.00 -22.91
N THR A 531 6.21 -37.03 -22.75
CA THR A 531 6.97 -37.25 -21.51
C THR A 531 7.86 -36.05 -21.18
N ALA A 532 8.49 -35.44 -22.18
CA ALA A 532 9.34 -34.26 -21.97
C ALA A 532 8.53 -33.04 -21.51
N TYR A 533 7.31 -32.85 -22.04
CA TYR A 533 6.41 -31.80 -21.58
C TYR A 533 5.99 -31.99 -20.12
N PHE A 534 5.50 -33.17 -19.74
CA PHE A 534 5.11 -33.44 -18.35
C PHE A 534 6.28 -33.25 -17.38
N SER A 535 7.47 -33.75 -17.73
CA SER A 535 8.68 -33.51 -16.93
C SER A 535 9.03 -32.02 -16.83
N LYS A 536 8.88 -31.25 -17.91
CA LYS A 536 9.09 -29.78 -17.91
C LYS A 536 8.06 -29.08 -17.01
N TRP A 537 6.79 -29.47 -17.06
CA TRP A 537 5.72 -28.85 -16.24
C TRP A 537 5.90 -29.13 -14.75
N MET A 538 6.22 -30.37 -14.36
CA MET A 538 6.50 -30.71 -12.97
C MET A 538 7.76 -30.02 -12.46
N ARG A 539 8.86 -30.04 -13.23
CA ARG A 539 10.12 -29.42 -12.84
C ARG A 539 9.99 -27.91 -12.60
N ASN A 540 9.23 -27.22 -13.43
CA ASN A 540 8.97 -25.78 -13.27
C ASN A 540 7.79 -25.49 -12.32
N GLY A 541 7.19 -26.53 -11.73
CA GLY A 541 6.05 -26.39 -10.83
C GLY A 541 4.89 -25.64 -11.47
N LEU A 542 4.43 -26.05 -12.66
CA LEU A 542 3.21 -25.52 -13.27
C LEU A 542 1.94 -26.20 -12.74
N LEU A 543 2.09 -27.46 -12.35
CA LEU A 543 0.99 -28.32 -11.91
C LEU A 543 0.86 -28.28 -10.39
N ALA A 544 -0.37 -28.21 -9.91
CA ALA A 544 -0.71 -28.31 -8.50
C ALA A 544 -0.78 -29.78 -8.05
N SER A 545 -0.38 -30.06 -6.81
CA SER A 545 -0.46 -31.42 -6.25
C SER A 545 -1.89 -31.89 -5.94
N HIS A 546 -2.84 -30.96 -5.82
CA HIS A 546 -4.26 -31.24 -5.60
C HIS A 546 -5.14 -30.14 -6.20
N HIS A 547 -6.44 -30.42 -6.31
CA HIS A 547 -7.43 -29.41 -6.65
C HIS A 547 -7.53 -28.39 -5.53
N TYR A 548 -7.50 -27.11 -5.88
CA TYR A 548 -7.84 -26.01 -4.99
C TYR A 548 -9.20 -25.48 -5.41
N GLU A 549 -10.19 -25.54 -4.51
CA GLU A 549 -11.42 -24.78 -4.72
C GLU A 549 -11.07 -23.29 -4.73
N TYR A 550 -11.49 -22.56 -5.76
CA TYR A 550 -11.40 -21.11 -5.79
C TYR A 550 -12.20 -20.58 -4.58
N LEU A 551 -11.50 -20.17 -3.52
CA LEU A 551 -12.07 -19.61 -2.29
C LEU A 551 -12.38 -18.11 -2.45
#